data_AF-A0A939HDK6-F1
#
_entry.id   AF-A0A939HDK6-F1
#
_cell.length_a   1.000
_cell.length_b   1.000
_cell.length_c   1.000
_cell.angle_alpha   90.00
_cell.angle_beta   90.00
_cell.angle_gamma   90.00
#
_symmetry.space_group_name_H-M   'P 1'
#
loop_
_entity.id
_entity.type
_entity.pdbx_description
1 polymer ?
#
loop_
_entity_poly.entity_id
_entity_poly.type
_entity_poly.pdbx_seq_one_letter_code
_entity_poly.pdbx_strand_id
1 'polypeptide(L)'
;MAKRLYFIAKPSYQGLIVEKTIHFENFRGQSLNQKHKSIESMHHAIRAFESGGKILEVSTISPDPLGRKLAGVTLLAETRDGLEVPVMNIFESAKVFEKGGPYRDLLEADPFTVSEDKRLTESGRLLGFHFENVPYSLSPRHLFFDWIYLRALYKRKELHEELASYDMVTDIEYNMQSMFASSARACAYFISLYHAGLLDEVMKDPDSFSRIYTMVF
;
A
#
# COMPACT_ATOMS: atom_id res chain seq x y z
N MET A 1 9.68 21.95 -6.80
CA MET A 1 10.08 20.59 -6.35
C MET A 1 8.93 19.97 -5.59
N ALA A 2 8.68 18.68 -5.79
CA ALA A 2 7.76 17.89 -4.97
C ALA A 2 8.56 17.03 -3.98
N LYS A 3 7.89 16.58 -2.91
CA LYS A 3 8.42 15.63 -1.93
C LYS A 3 7.55 14.38 -1.92
N ARG A 4 8.16 13.19 -1.97
CA ARG A 4 7.48 11.89 -1.89
C ARG A 4 8.22 10.92 -1.00
N LEU A 5 7.50 9.93 -0.49
CA LEU A 5 8.10 8.76 0.15
C LEU A 5 8.52 7.73 -0.90
N TYR A 6 9.53 6.96 -0.55
CA TYR A 6 9.86 5.70 -1.19
C TYR A 6 10.30 4.71 -0.11
N PHE A 7 10.14 3.43 -0.41
CA PHE A 7 10.33 2.35 0.54
C PHE A 7 11.41 1.41 0.01
N ILE A 8 12.35 1.06 0.86
CA ILE A 8 13.44 0.12 0.53
C ILE A 8 13.15 -1.17 1.27
N ALA A 9 13.03 -2.28 0.54
CA ALA A 9 12.94 -3.61 1.12
C ALA A 9 14.28 -3.97 1.80
N LYS A 10 14.23 -4.57 2.98
CA LYS A 10 15.41 -4.96 3.75
C LYS A 10 15.28 -6.39 4.28
N PRO A 11 16.42 -7.06 4.50
CA PRO A 11 16.41 -8.31 5.26
C PRO A 11 15.77 -8.12 6.64
N SER A 12 15.12 -9.16 7.15
CA SER A 12 14.38 -9.12 8.42
C SER A 12 15.19 -8.57 9.60
N TYR A 13 16.48 -8.91 9.69
CA TYR A 13 17.38 -8.47 10.76
C TYR A 13 17.77 -6.97 10.70
N GLN A 14 17.40 -6.24 9.66
CA GLN A 14 17.68 -4.79 9.52
C GLN A 14 16.41 -3.92 9.70
N GLY A 15 15.29 -4.52 10.14
CA GLY A 15 13.97 -3.90 10.07
C GLY A 15 13.44 -4.00 8.65
N LEU A 16 12.42 -4.84 8.44
CA LEU A 16 11.94 -5.32 7.14
C LEU A 16 11.87 -4.25 6.03
N ILE A 17 11.58 -2.98 6.35
CA ILE A 17 11.69 -1.92 5.36
C ILE A 17 12.33 -0.66 5.95
N VAL A 18 12.92 0.17 5.08
CA VAL A 18 13.34 1.53 5.40
C VAL A 18 12.46 2.51 4.62
N GLU A 19 11.85 3.46 5.33
CA GLU A 19 11.07 4.56 4.75
C GLU A 19 11.95 5.81 4.61
N LYS A 20 12.01 6.38 3.39
CA LYS A 20 12.77 7.61 3.10
C LYS A 20 11.94 8.59 2.31
N THR A 21 12.32 9.87 2.36
CA THR A 21 11.73 10.93 1.52
C THR A 21 12.72 11.40 0.46
N ILE A 22 12.23 11.75 -0.72
CA ILE A 22 13.01 12.33 -1.82
C ILE A 22 12.37 13.61 -2.34
N HIS A 23 13.19 14.57 -2.77
CA HIS A 23 12.75 15.74 -3.52
C HIS A 23 13.10 15.58 -5.00
N PHE A 24 12.18 15.96 -5.88
CA PHE A 24 12.35 15.84 -7.32
C PHE A 24 11.57 16.91 -8.09
N GLU A 25 11.81 16.99 -9.39
CA GLU A 25 11.06 17.88 -10.27
C GLU A 25 9.73 17.23 -10.64
N ASN A 26 8.63 17.89 -10.27
CA ASN A 26 7.30 17.44 -10.65
C ASN A 26 6.82 18.22 -11.88
N PHE A 27 6.52 17.49 -12.94
CA PHE A 27 6.10 18.03 -14.21
C PHE A 27 4.60 18.26 -14.19
N ARG A 28 4.17 19.53 -14.28
CA ARG A 28 2.75 19.91 -14.20
C ARG A 28 2.00 19.49 -15.47
N GLY A 29 0.83 18.89 -15.31
CA GLY A 29 -0.08 18.52 -16.40
C GLY A 29 -0.79 17.19 -16.11
N GLN A 30 -1.99 17.02 -16.67
CA GLN A 30 -2.81 15.83 -16.44
C GLN A 30 -2.52 14.68 -17.42
N SER A 31 -1.77 14.95 -18.49
CA SER A 31 -1.46 13.91 -19.48
C SER A 31 -0.57 12.81 -18.88
N LEU A 32 -0.81 11.57 -19.32
CA LEU A 32 -0.05 10.41 -18.84
C LEU A 32 1.45 10.57 -19.09
N ASN A 33 1.84 11.13 -20.23
CA ASN A 33 3.24 11.40 -20.55
C ASN A 33 3.91 12.36 -19.54
N GLN A 34 3.17 13.37 -19.08
CA GLN A 34 3.70 14.32 -18.10
C GLN A 34 3.82 13.69 -16.70
N LYS A 35 2.87 12.83 -16.34
CA LYS A 35 2.92 12.03 -15.13
C LYS A 35 4.11 11.06 -15.14
N HIS A 36 4.35 10.36 -16.26
CA HIS A 36 5.51 9.48 -16.44
C HIS A 36 6.84 10.23 -16.31
N LYS A 37 6.98 11.44 -16.88
CA LYS A 37 8.17 12.29 -16.68
C LYS A 37 8.43 12.60 -15.19
N SER A 38 7.37 12.77 -14.41
CA SER A 38 7.50 13.00 -12.96
C SER A 38 7.97 11.75 -12.22
N ILE A 39 7.47 10.56 -12.61
CA ILE A 39 7.95 9.27 -12.08
C ILE A 39 9.42 9.07 -12.44
N GLU A 40 9.82 9.31 -13.69
CA GLU A 40 11.21 9.21 -14.14
C GLU A 40 12.13 10.17 -13.38
N SER A 41 11.70 11.42 -13.16
CA SER A 41 12.45 12.39 -12.36
C SER A 41 12.61 11.94 -10.90
N MET A 42 11.56 11.38 -10.31
CA MET A 42 11.61 10.83 -8.95
C MET A 42 12.58 9.64 -8.87
N HIS A 43 12.49 8.69 -9.81
CA HIS A 43 13.37 7.53 -9.87
C HIS A 43 14.83 7.92 -10.12
N HIS A 44 15.08 8.91 -10.98
CA HIS A 44 16.41 9.46 -11.20
C HIS A 44 16.98 10.07 -9.92
N ALA A 45 16.19 10.85 -9.18
CA ALA A 45 16.60 11.42 -7.91
C ALA A 45 16.93 10.32 -6.89
N ILE A 46 16.10 9.27 -6.76
CA ILE A 46 16.38 8.14 -5.85
C ILE A 46 17.70 7.45 -6.21
N ARG A 47 17.94 7.16 -7.49
CA ARG A 47 19.19 6.52 -7.96
C ARG A 47 20.44 7.36 -7.73
N ALA A 48 20.31 8.68 -7.57
CA ALA A 48 21.42 9.54 -7.22
C ALA A 48 21.80 9.45 -5.72
N PHE A 49 20.87 9.04 -4.85
CA PHE A 49 21.09 8.89 -3.41
C PHE A 49 21.34 7.44 -2.96
N GLU A 50 20.68 6.46 -3.58
CA GLU A 50 20.79 5.05 -3.22
C GLU A 50 21.80 4.32 -4.12
N SER A 51 22.57 3.41 -3.53
CA SER A 51 23.59 2.63 -4.23
C SER A 51 22.98 1.46 -5.00
N GLY A 52 22.35 1.76 -6.14
CA GLY A 52 21.75 0.77 -7.04
C GLY A 52 20.40 0.23 -6.58
N GLY A 53 19.96 -0.86 -7.23
CA GLY A 53 18.67 -1.52 -7.00
C GLY A 53 17.58 -1.14 -8.02
N LYS A 54 16.65 -2.05 -8.25
CA LYS A 54 15.49 -1.85 -9.13
C LYS A 54 14.38 -1.16 -8.36
N ILE A 55 13.75 -0.18 -9.01
CA ILE A 55 12.64 0.61 -8.44
C ILE A 55 11.36 0.24 -9.18
N LEU A 56 10.33 -0.18 -8.46
CA LEU A 56 8.98 -0.35 -8.97
C LEU A 56 8.10 0.84 -8.59
N GLU A 57 7.42 1.44 -9.56
CA GLU A 57 6.34 2.39 -9.30
C GLU A 57 5.01 1.63 -9.18
N VAL A 58 4.32 1.77 -8.04
CA VAL A 58 3.05 1.12 -7.75
C VAL A 58 1.96 2.19 -7.67
N SER A 59 1.41 2.52 -8.83
CA SER A 59 0.31 3.47 -8.99
C SER A 59 -0.48 3.15 -10.26
N THR A 60 -1.68 3.73 -10.41
CA THR A 60 -2.54 3.49 -11.57
C THR A 60 -1.91 3.99 -12.88
N ILE A 61 -0.95 4.90 -12.75
CA ILE A 61 -0.19 5.55 -13.81
C ILE A 61 1.24 5.04 -13.91
N SER A 62 1.56 3.91 -13.27
CA SER A 62 2.87 3.29 -13.40
C SER A 62 3.14 2.95 -14.88
N PRO A 63 4.36 3.16 -15.41
CA PRO A 63 4.72 2.66 -16.73
C PRO A 63 4.77 1.12 -16.76
N ASP A 64 5.04 0.48 -15.61
CA ASP A 64 5.11 -0.97 -15.46
C ASP A 64 3.71 -1.59 -15.29
N PRO A 65 3.30 -2.58 -16.12
CA PRO A 65 2.07 -3.32 -15.91
C PRO A 65 1.91 -3.96 -14.52
N LEU A 66 2.99 -4.49 -13.92
CA LEU A 66 2.97 -5.03 -12.56
C LEU A 66 2.61 -3.92 -11.56
N GLY A 67 3.22 -2.75 -11.71
CA GLY A 67 2.95 -1.58 -10.87
C GLY A 67 1.47 -1.16 -10.88
N ARG A 68 0.84 -1.19 -12.07
CA ARG A 68 -0.60 -0.90 -12.20
C ARG A 68 -1.46 -1.98 -11.56
N LYS A 69 -1.13 -3.27 -11.73
CA LYS A 69 -1.85 -4.39 -11.09
C LYS A 69 -1.80 -4.33 -9.56
N LEU A 70 -0.71 -3.80 -9.02
CA LEU A 70 -0.46 -3.67 -7.60
C LEU A 70 -1.01 -2.37 -6.99
N ALA A 71 -1.58 -1.45 -7.78
CA ALA A 71 -2.23 -0.28 -7.21
C ALA A 71 -3.40 -0.72 -6.29
N GLY A 72 -3.59 -0.05 -5.13
CA GLY A 72 -4.60 -0.46 -4.14
C GLY A 72 -6.05 -0.47 -4.67
N VAL A 73 -6.34 0.32 -5.70
CA VAL A 73 -7.64 0.35 -6.41
C VAL A 73 -7.78 -0.72 -7.50
N THR A 74 -6.73 -1.51 -7.73
CA THR A 74 -6.67 -2.55 -8.77
C THR A 74 -6.40 -3.94 -8.19
N LEU A 75 -5.55 -4.06 -7.16
CA LEU A 75 -5.28 -5.34 -6.51
C LEU A 75 -6.54 -5.85 -5.81
N LEU A 76 -7.08 -6.97 -6.28
CA LEU A 76 -8.27 -7.61 -5.71
C LEU A 76 -7.91 -8.46 -4.49
N ALA A 77 -8.75 -8.36 -3.47
CA ALA A 77 -8.74 -9.20 -2.30
C ALA A 77 -10.10 -9.89 -2.15
N GLU A 78 -10.07 -11.17 -1.82
CA GLU A 78 -11.26 -11.95 -1.51
C GLU A 78 -11.66 -11.71 -0.04
N THR A 79 -12.90 -11.33 0.22
CA THR A 79 -13.51 -11.26 1.56
C THR A 79 -13.93 -12.66 2.04
N ARG A 80 -14.22 -12.84 3.33
CA ARG A 80 -14.73 -14.12 3.88
C ARG A 80 -15.97 -14.65 3.17
N ASP A 81 -16.80 -13.78 2.60
CA ASP A 81 -18.03 -14.16 1.91
C ASP A 81 -17.79 -14.49 0.42
N GLY A 82 -16.52 -14.55 -0.02
CA GLY A 82 -16.11 -14.90 -1.38
C GLY A 82 -16.19 -13.75 -2.38
N LEU A 83 -16.54 -12.53 -1.94
CA LEU A 83 -16.54 -11.34 -2.79
C LEU A 83 -15.10 -10.89 -3.07
N GLU A 84 -14.72 -10.78 -4.35
CA GLU A 84 -13.47 -10.16 -4.78
C GLU A 84 -13.65 -8.66 -5.05
N VAL A 85 -12.96 -7.84 -4.28
CA VAL A 85 -13.01 -6.36 -4.39
C VAL A 85 -11.61 -5.76 -4.26
N PRO A 86 -11.36 -4.56 -4.80
CA PRO A 86 -10.08 -3.88 -4.61
C PRO A 86 -9.75 -3.66 -3.14
N VAL A 87 -8.46 -3.77 -2.80
CA VAL A 87 -7.97 -3.55 -1.43
C VAL A 87 -8.40 -2.19 -0.86
N MET A 88 -8.43 -1.15 -1.71
CA MET A 88 -8.89 0.19 -1.31
C MET A 88 -10.36 0.19 -0.86
N ASN A 89 -11.24 -0.57 -1.53
CA ASN A 89 -12.65 -0.65 -1.15
C ASN A 89 -12.82 -1.30 0.23
N ILE A 90 -12.03 -2.34 0.52
CA ILE A 90 -11.99 -2.94 1.86
C ILE A 90 -11.51 -1.92 2.88
N PHE A 91 -10.43 -1.19 2.58
CA PHE A 91 -9.87 -0.20 3.48
C PHE A 91 -10.87 0.91 3.82
N GLU A 92 -11.53 1.48 2.82
CA GLU A 92 -12.49 2.58 2.99
C GLU A 92 -13.78 2.11 3.66
N SER A 93 -14.33 0.96 3.26
CA SER A 93 -15.55 0.38 3.87
C SER A 93 -15.36 -0.03 5.33
N ALA A 94 -14.13 -0.33 5.74
CA ALA A 94 -13.81 -0.74 7.10
C ALA A 94 -13.68 0.41 8.08
N LYS A 95 -13.56 1.68 7.64
CA LYS A 95 -13.36 2.83 8.52
C LYS A 95 -14.53 3.06 9.47
N VAL A 96 -14.23 3.25 10.75
CA VAL A 96 -15.20 3.58 11.80
C VAL A 96 -14.92 4.97 12.34
N PHE A 97 -15.93 5.83 12.37
CA PHE A 97 -15.84 7.23 12.78
C PHE A 97 -16.73 7.52 13.99
N GLU A 98 -16.55 8.69 14.62
CA GLU A 98 -17.37 9.13 15.76
C GLU A 98 -18.87 9.17 15.47
N LYS A 99 -19.26 9.45 14.23
CA LYS A 99 -20.67 9.62 13.83
C LYS A 99 -21.15 8.61 12.77
N GLY A 100 -20.39 7.55 12.51
CA GLY A 100 -20.80 6.54 11.54
C GLY A 100 -19.74 5.54 11.14
N GLY A 101 -20.09 4.70 10.17
CA GLY A 101 -19.27 3.57 9.72
C GLY A 101 -19.41 2.35 10.63
N PRO A 102 -18.87 1.18 10.22
CA PRO A 102 -18.24 0.92 8.92
C PRO A 102 -19.25 0.99 7.75
N TYR A 103 -18.87 1.67 6.67
CA TYR A 103 -19.72 1.86 5.47
C TYR A 103 -19.56 0.67 4.53
N ARG A 104 -20.24 -0.43 4.83
CA ARG A 104 -20.10 -1.71 4.09
C ARG A 104 -20.49 -1.61 2.62
N ASP A 105 -21.38 -0.69 2.27
CA ASP A 105 -21.77 -0.40 0.90
C ASP A 105 -20.61 0.09 0.02
N LEU A 106 -19.53 0.64 0.61
CA LEU A 106 -18.33 1.03 -0.12
C LEU A 106 -17.53 -0.16 -0.67
N LEU A 107 -17.82 -1.39 -0.27
CA LEU A 107 -17.22 -2.57 -0.90
C LEU A 107 -17.55 -2.64 -2.39
N GLU A 108 -18.77 -2.26 -2.76
CA GLU A 108 -19.31 -2.33 -4.12
C GLU A 108 -19.20 -1.01 -4.89
N ALA A 109 -18.64 0.04 -4.26
CA ALA A 109 -18.43 1.33 -4.91
C ALA A 109 -17.35 1.28 -6.00
N ASP A 110 -17.36 2.27 -6.90
CA ASP A 110 -16.30 2.41 -7.89
C ASP A 110 -14.94 2.64 -7.19
N PRO A 111 -13.95 1.75 -7.40
CA PRO A 111 -12.67 1.84 -6.71
C PRO A 111 -11.88 3.11 -7.01
N PHE A 112 -12.12 3.77 -8.16
CA PHE A 112 -11.43 5.01 -8.50
C PHE A 112 -11.98 6.23 -7.77
N THR A 113 -13.17 6.12 -7.17
CA THR A 113 -13.85 7.22 -6.47
C THR A 113 -14.21 6.88 -5.02
N VAL A 114 -13.97 5.65 -4.56
CA VAL A 114 -14.34 5.19 -3.20
C VAL A 114 -13.75 6.06 -2.08
N SER A 115 -12.52 6.58 -2.26
CA SER A 115 -11.88 7.47 -1.29
C SER A 115 -12.46 8.89 -1.26
N GLU A 116 -13.32 9.23 -2.21
CA GLU A 116 -14.00 10.53 -2.32
C GLU A 116 -15.39 10.53 -1.66
N ASP A 117 -15.84 9.41 -1.09
CA ASP A 117 -17.13 9.36 -0.39
C ASP A 117 -17.15 10.38 0.76
N LYS A 118 -18.14 11.28 0.72
CA LYS A 118 -18.26 12.40 1.66
C LYS A 118 -18.34 11.93 3.12
N ARG A 119 -18.92 10.76 3.40
CA ARG A 119 -19.03 10.21 4.75
C ARG A 119 -17.65 9.96 5.37
N LEU A 120 -16.60 9.77 4.57
CA LEU A 120 -15.23 9.57 5.04
C LEU A 120 -14.60 10.85 5.62
N THR A 121 -15.16 12.02 5.33
CA THR A 121 -14.68 13.32 5.83
C THR A 121 -15.70 14.04 6.72
N GLU A 122 -17.00 13.76 6.54
CA GLU A 122 -18.08 14.43 7.27
C GLU A 122 -18.49 13.72 8.57
N SER A 123 -18.04 12.48 8.80
CA SER A 123 -18.49 11.64 9.93
C SER A 123 -17.68 11.78 11.21
N GLY A 124 -16.88 12.86 11.32
CA GLY A 124 -16.06 13.16 12.49
C GLY A 124 -14.71 12.45 12.47
N ARG A 125 -14.09 12.31 13.64
CA ARG A 125 -12.75 11.71 13.75
C ARG A 125 -12.79 10.22 13.46
N LEU A 126 -11.78 9.72 12.75
CA LEU A 126 -11.56 8.28 12.58
C LEU A 126 -11.19 7.64 13.93
N LEU A 127 -11.86 6.55 14.29
CA LEU A 127 -11.67 5.81 15.54
C LEU A 127 -10.86 4.53 15.36
N GLY A 128 -10.94 3.91 14.19
CA GLY A 128 -10.32 2.63 13.89
C GLY A 128 -10.92 2.01 12.64
N PHE A 129 -10.75 0.71 12.51
CA PHE A 129 -11.33 -0.07 11.43
C PHE A 129 -12.09 -1.27 12.00
N HIS A 130 -13.10 -1.74 11.30
CA HIS A 130 -13.78 -2.99 11.59
C HIS A 130 -13.91 -3.78 10.30
N PHE A 131 -13.35 -4.97 10.25
CA PHE A 131 -13.37 -5.82 9.07
C PHE A 131 -13.49 -7.29 9.49
N GLU A 132 -14.43 -8.01 8.87
CA GLU A 132 -14.68 -9.43 9.13
C GLU A 132 -14.87 -9.79 10.64
N ASN A 133 -15.65 -8.97 11.35
CA ASN A 133 -15.92 -9.09 12.78
C ASN A 133 -14.68 -8.92 13.68
N VAL A 134 -13.62 -8.31 13.16
CA VAL A 134 -12.40 -7.99 13.92
C VAL A 134 -12.21 -6.47 13.95
N PRO A 135 -12.07 -5.85 15.15
CA PRO A 135 -11.68 -4.47 15.26
C PRO A 135 -10.16 -4.31 15.07
N TYR A 136 -9.75 -3.27 14.37
CA TYR A 136 -8.35 -2.88 14.21
C TYR A 136 -8.14 -1.46 14.70
N SER A 137 -7.06 -1.24 15.44
CA SER A 137 -6.71 0.07 15.98
C SER A 137 -6.04 0.96 14.93
N LEU A 138 -5.92 2.26 15.22
CA LEU A 138 -5.16 3.21 14.38
C LEU A 138 -3.64 3.14 14.58
N SER A 139 -3.15 2.27 15.45
CA SER A 139 -1.74 2.11 15.76
C SER A 139 -1.32 0.63 15.77
N PRO A 140 -0.27 0.23 15.04
CA PRO A 140 0.54 1.03 14.11
C PRO A 140 -0.27 1.52 12.90
N ARG A 141 0.05 2.72 12.40
CA ARG A 141 -0.78 3.47 11.45
C ARG A 141 -1.18 2.68 10.20
N HIS A 142 -0.22 2.04 9.53
CA HIS A 142 -0.46 1.32 8.28
C HIS A 142 -0.81 -0.15 8.48
N LEU A 143 -0.78 -0.67 9.71
CA LEU A 143 -0.86 -2.12 9.98
C LEU A 143 -2.09 -2.75 9.33
N PHE A 144 -3.27 -2.12 9.47
CA PHE A 144 -4.50 -2.66 8.89
C PHE A 144 -4.45 -2.71 7.36
N PHE A 145 -3.99 -1.65 6.71
CA PHE A 145 -3.88 -1.61 5.25
C PHE A 145 -2.85 -2.61 4.73
N ASP A 146 -1.66 -2.62 5.34
CA ASP A 146 -0.58 -3.54 4.95
C ASP A 146 -1.02 -5.00 5.14
N TRP A 147 -1.79 -5.31 6.19
CA TRP A 147 -2.37 -6.64 6.42
C TRP A 147 -3.31 -7.08 5.31
N ILE A 148 -4.34 -6.29 4.99
CA ILE A 148 -5.31 -6.66 3.95
C ILE A 148 -4.66 -6.72 2.56
N TYR A 149 -3.67 -5.86 2.32
CA TYR A 149 -2.92 -5.83 1.07
C TYR A 149 -2.03 -7.07 0.93
N LEU A 150 -1.27 -7.45 1.97
CA LEU A 150 -0.45 -8.66 1.97
C LEU A 150 -1.30 -9.92 1.82
N ARG A 151 -2.47 -9.97 2.46
CA ARG A 151 -3.43 -11.07 2.30
C ARG A 151 -3.88 -11.22 0.84
N ALA A 152 -4.17 -10.11 0.17
CA ALA A 152 -4.53 -10.09 -1.25
C ALA A 152 -3.38 -10.61 -2.12
N LEU A 153 -2.18 -10.08 -1.90
CA LEU A 153 -0.99 -10.42 -2.66
C LEU A 153 -0.52 -11.87 -2.44
N TYR A 154 -0.66 -12.40 -1.23
CA TYR A 154 -0.33 -13.79 -0.89
C TYR A 154 -1.10 -14.80 -1.75
N LYS A 155 -2.34 -14.49 -2.16
CA LYS A 155 -3.15 -15.31 -3.06
C LYS A 155 -2.72 -15.26 -4.52
N ARG A 156 -1.94 -14.25 -4.93
CA ARG A 156 -1.49 -14.00 -6.30
C ARG A 156 -0.06 -14.50 -6.51
N LYS A 157 0.16 -15.81 -6.35
CA LYS A 157 1.47 -16.46 -6.41
C LYS A 157 2.23 -16.16 -7.71
N GLU A 158 1.49 -15.97 -8.80
CA GLU A 158 2.01 -15.60 -10.11
C GLU A 158 2.73 -14.25 -10.14
N LEU A 159 2.51 -13.37 -9.16
CA LEU A 159 3.16 -12.05 -9.06
C LEU A 159 4.39 -12.07 -8.15
N HIS A 160 4.61 -13.13 -7.36
CA HIS A 160 5.55 -13.13 -6.24
C HIS A 160 7.00 -12.95 -6.70
N GLU A 161 7.47 -13.78 -7.62
CA GLU A 161 8.84 -13.74 -8.14
C GLU A 161 9.15 -12.42 -8.84
N GLU A 162 8.21 -11.92 -9.65
CA GLU A 162 8.37 -10.66 -10.39
C GLU A 162 8.50 -9.49 -9.42
N LEU A 163 7.61 -9.40 -8.43
CA LEU A 163 7.65 -8.36 -7.40
C LEU A 163 8.91 -8.48 -6.53
N ALA A 164 9.30 -9.70 -6.12
CA ALA A 164 10.49 -9.95 -5.32
C ALA A 164 11.80 -9.59 -6.05
N SER A 165 11.77 -9.41 -7.38
CA SER A 165 12.92 -8.97 -8.16
C SER A 165 13.27 -7.48 -8.01
N TYR A 166 12.41 -6.70 -7.32
CA TYR A 166 12.59 -5.28 -7.03
C TYR A 166 13.17 -5.05 -5.63
N ASP A 167 13.89 -3.93 -5.45
CA ASP A 167 14.54 -3.57 -4.18
C ASP A 167 13.85 -2.38 -3.49
N MET A 168 13.25 -1.50 -4.30
CA MET A 168 12.64 -0.26 -3.86
C MET A 168 11.28 -0.09 -4.52
N VAL A 169 10.37 0.54 -3.79
CA VAL A 169 9.00 0.77 -4.26
C VAL A 169 8.61 2.23 -4.04
N THR A 170 8.00 2.82 -5.06
CA THR A 170 7.48 4.19 -5.06
C THR A 170 5.98 4.18 -5.38
N ASP A 171 5.29 5.21 -4.93
CA ASP A 171 3.90 5.49 -5.30
C ASP A 171 3.75 7.01 -5.38
N ILE A 172 3.70 7.54 -6.60
CA ILE A 172 3.61 8.98 -6.84
C ILE A 172 2.23 9.54 -6.50
N GLU A 173 1.19 8.70 -6.53
CA GLU A 173 -0.21 9.01 -6.25
C GLU A 173 -0.52 8.93 -4.74
N TYR A 174 0.37 8.33 -3.95
CA TYR A 174 0.22 8.21 -2.50
C TYR A 174 0.04 9.57 -1.81
N ASN A 175 -1.06 9.66 -1.06
CA ASN A 175 -1.37 10.82 -0.24
C ASN A 175 -0.63 10.75 1.12
N MET A 176 0.47 11.50 1.22
CA MET A 176 1.27 11.62 2.44
C MET A 176 0.57 12.36 3.61
N GLN A 177 -0.62 12.92 3.44
CA GLN A 177 -1.32 13.61 4.53
C GLN A 177 -2.14 12.64 5.40
N SER A 178 -2.84 11.68 4.79
CA SER A 178 -3.59 10.67 5.53
C SER A 178 -2.65 9.62 6.13
N MET A 179 -1.62 9.24 5.39
CA MET A 179 -0.59 8.25 5.76
C MET A 179 -1.13 6.87 6.22
N PHE A 180 -2.27 6.40 5.72
CA PHE A 180 -2.79 5.08 6.13
C PHE A 180 -2.64 4.00 5.06
N ALA A 181 -2.83 4.33 3.78
CA ALA A 181 -3.01 3.35 2.70
C ALA A 181 -1.93 3.49 1.61
N SER A 182 -0.76 2.89 1.83
CA SER A 182 0.36 2.94 0.87
C SER A 182 0.58 1.58 0.22
N SER A 183 0.23 1.47 -1.07
CA SER A 183 0.46 0.26 -1.86
C SER A 183 1.97 -0.06 -1.96
N ALA A 184 2.80 0.99 -2.15
CA ALA A 184 4.25 0.83 -2.20
C ALA A 184 4.85 0.33 -0.89
N ARG A 185 4.36 0.80 0.26
CA ARG A 185 4.81 0.30 1.57
C ARG A 185 4.51 -1.19 1.74
N ALA A 186 3.27 -1.58 1.45
CA ALA A 186 2.85 -2.97 1.55
C ALA A 186 3.64 -3.89 0.60
N CYS A 187 3.93 -3.44 -0.62
CA CYS A 187 4.81 -4.13 -1.56
C CYS A 187 6.23 -4.29 -1.01
N ALA A 188 6.82 -3.25 -0.41
CA ALA A 188 8.15 -3.35 0.18
C ALA A 188 8.21 -4.36 1.34
N TYR A 189 7.17 -4.42 2.18
CA TYR A 189 7.04 -5.48 3.18
C TYR A 189 6.95 -6.87 2.55
N PHE A 190 6.13 -7.01 1.50
CA PHE A 190 5.99 -8.28 0.80
C PHE A 190 7.35 -8.80 0.31
N ILE A 191 8.11 -7.96 -0.40
CA ILE A 191 9.44 -8.30 -0.91
C ILE A 191 10.34 -8.79 0.23
N SER A 192 10.33 -8.07 1.35
CA SER A 192 11.19 -8.35 2.50
C SER A 192 10.82 -9.65 3.21
N LEU A 193 9.52 -9.90 3.39
CA LEU A 193 8.98 -11.13 3.97
C LEU A 193 9.18 -12.33 3.05
N TYR A 194 9.06 -12.13 1.72
CA TYR A 194 9.30 -13.16 0.71
C TYR A 194 10.74 -13.64 0.77
N HIS A 195 11.71 -12.71 0.71
CA HIS A 195 13.14 -13.04 0.79
C HIS A 195 13.56 -13.64 2.14
N ALA A 196 12.86 -13.28 3.22
CA ALA A 196 13.10 -13.84 4.55
C ALA A 196 12.45 -15.23 4.75
N GLY A 197 11.64 -15.73 3.81
CA GLY A 197 10.88 -16.97 3.98
C GLY A 197 9.81 -16.88 5.08
N LEU A 198 9.32 -15.68 5.39
CA LEU A 198 8.39 -15.41 6.49
C LEU A 198 6.93 -15.22 6.04
N LEU A 199 6.64 -15.26 4.74
CA LEU A 199 5.28 -15.04 4.23
C LEU A 199 4.25 -16.01 4.81
N ASP A 200 4.54 -17.31 4.81
CA ASP A 200 3.60 -18.31 5.36
C ASP A 200 3.37 -18.11 6.87
N GLU A 201 4.39 -17.65 7.60
CA GLU A 201 4.28 -17.36 9.03
C GLU A 201 3.36 -16.17 9.29
N VAL A 202 3.58 -15.04 8.60
CA VAL A 202 2.77 -13.83 8.81
C VAL A 202 1.33 -13.99 8.32
N MET A 203 1.08 -14.87 7.35
CA MET A 203 -0.25 -15.04 6.76
C MET A 203 -1.16 -16.02 7.54
N LYS A 204 -0.68 -16.61 8.64
CA LYS A 204 -1.51 -17.47 9.51
C LYS A 204 -2.73 -16.73 10.07
N ASP A 205 -2.50 -15.52 10.57
CA ASP A 205 -3.51 -14.69 11.23
C ASP A 205 -2.99 -13.24 11.40
N PRO A 206 -3.88 -12.27 11.67
CA PRO A 206 -3.49 -10.87 11.85
C PRO A 206 -2.50 -10.63 12.99
N ASP A 207 -2.53 -11.44 14.06
CA ASP A 207 -1.62 -11.29 15.20
C ASP A 207 -0.21 -11.74 14.83
N SER A 208 -0.08 -12.81 14.04
CA SER A 208 1.19 -13.29 13.48
C SER A 208 1.87 -12.24 12.61
N PHE A 209 1.10 -11.57 11.75
CA PHE A 209 1.60 -10.41 11.02
C PHE A 209 1.97 -9.24 11.95
N SER A 210 1.10 -8.88 12.90
CA SER A 210 1.32 -7.76 13.81
C SER A 210 2.59 -7.92 14.66
N ARG A 211 2.87 -9.13 15.14
CA ARG A 211 4.09 -9.45 15.89
C ARG A 211 5.33 -9.12 15.06
N ILE A 212 5.43 -9.64 13.84
CA ILE A 212 6.59 -9.41 12.96
C ILE A 212 6.67 -7.94 12.51
N TYR A 213 5.53 -7.30 12.26
CA TYR A 213 5.44 -5.91 11.82
C TYR A 213 5.93 -4.91 12.87
N THR A 214 5.76 -5.23 14.14
CA THR A 214 6.12 -4.38 15.29
C THR A 214 7.46 -4.75 15.92
N MET A 215 8.12 -5.81 15.46
CA MET A 215 9.48 -6.12 15.88
C MET A 215 10.42 -4.98 15.48
N VAL A 216 10.96 -4.31 16.48
CA VAL A 216 12.08 -3.39 16.33
C VAL A 216 13.34 -4.24 16.40
N PHE A 217 14.12 -4.24 15.32
CA PHE A 217 15.45 -4.84 15.27
C PHE A 217 16.52 -3.78 15.52
#